data_AF-B4ED92-F1
#
_entry.id   AF-B4ED92-F1
#
_cell.length_a   1.000
_cell.length_b   1.000
_cell.length_c   1.000
_cell.angle_alpha   90.00
_cell.angle_beta   90.00
_cell.angle_gamma   90.00
#
_symmetry.space_group_name_H-M   'P 1'
#
loop_
_entity.id
_entity.type
_entity.pdbx_description
1 polymer ?
#
loop_
_entity_poly.entity_id
_entity_poly.type
_entity_poly.pdbx_seq_one_letter_code
_entity_poly.pdbx_strand_id
1 'polypeptide(L)'
;MDASLIQTIAVYALPVIFAITLHEAAHGYAARLLGDNTAYVMGRVSFNPMRHIDPLGTIAIPLAMYFLTGGAFLFGYAKPVPVSFGNLRNPRWGSLWVALAGPACNFVQALVWGLLTLVLPAVGVDEPFFTRMALAGVSANLVLGVLNLFPLPPLDGGRILAALLPTRQSIALSRIEPYGFIIVLVLVTTGVLTNFWLRPLVNVGYAVLSAILSPFASLF
;
A
#
# COMPACT_ATOMS: atom_id res chain seq x y z
N MET A 1 -22.75 9.20 15.98
CA MET A 1 -21.99 8.32 15.06
C MET A 1 -23.02 7.55 14.26
N ASP A 2 -23.10 7.82 12.96
CA ASP A 2 -24.08 7.15 12.11
C ASP A 2 -23.71 5.67 11.97
N ALA A 3 -24.69 4.77 12.03
CA ALA A 3 -24.48 3.32 11.93
C ALA A 3 -23.73 2.94 10.62
N SER A 4 -23.85 3.75 9.58
CA SER A 4 -23.13 3.63 8.31
C SER A 4 -21.61 3.82 8.45
N LEU A 5 -21.16 4.70 9.34
CA LEU A 5 -19.74 4.95 9.59
C LEU A 5 -19.09 3.75 10.27
N ILE A 6 -19.73 3.19 11.30
CA ILE A 6 -19.24 2.01 12.03
C ILE A 6 -19.12 0.82 11.06
N GLN A 7 -20.14 0.62 10.22
CA GLN A 7 -20.11 -0.45 9.22
C GLN A 7 -18.98 -0.25 8.20
N THR A 8 -18.77 0.99 7.74
CA THR A 8 -17.69 1.32 6.79
C THR A 8 -16.32 1.04 7.40
N ILE A 9 -16.10 1.48 8.64
CA ILE A 9 -14.85 1.23 9.36
C ILE A 9 -14.65 -0.29 9.52
N ALA A 10 -15.66 -1.04 9.93
CA ALA A 10 -15.55 -2.49 10.12
C ALA A 10 -15.21 -3.23 8.82
N VAL A 11 -15.79 -2.81 7.69
CA VAL A 11 -15.53 -3.37 6.36
C VAL A 11 -14.09 -3.10 5.89
N TYR A 12 -13.56 -1.90 6.14
CA TYR A 12 -12.22 -1.50 5.66
C TYR A 12 -11.08 -1.79 6.65
N ALA A 13 -11.37 -1.93 7.95
CA ALA A 13 -10.33 -2.09 8.97
C ALA A 13 -9.43 -3.29 8.71
N LEU A 14 -10.02 -4.48 8.53
CA LEU A 14 -9.25 -5.71 8.33
C LEU A 14 -8.42 -5.66 7.04
N PRO A 15 -8.99 -5.33 5.86
CA PRO A 15 -8.22 -5.31 4.64
C PRO A 15 -7.12 -4.24 4.61
N VAL A 16 -7.36 -3.05 5.17
CA VAL A 16 -6.35 -1.97 5.23
C VAL A 16 -5.20 -2.35 6.16
N ILE A 17 -5.51 -2.92 7.32
CA ILE A 17 -4.49 -3.41 8.25
C ILE A 17 -3.61 -4.47 7.57
N PHE A 18 -4.21 -5.44 6.89
CA PHE A 18 -3.43 -6.43 6.15
C PHE A 18 -2.64 -5.82 4.99
N ALA A 19 -3.23 -4.88 4.25
CA ALA A 19 -2.58 -4.22 3.12
C ALA A 19 -1.28 -3.53 3.53
N ILE A 20 -1.31 -2.78 4.65
CA ILE A 20 -0.12 -2.09 5.17
C ILE A 20 0.89 -3.08 5.73
N THR A 21 0.44 -4.03 6.54
CA THR A 21 1.34 -4.91 7.30
C THR A 21 2.08 -5.91 6.42
N LEU A 22 1.38 -6.50 5.44
CA LEU A 22 2.01 -7.41 4.49
C LEU A 22 2.91 -6.67 3.51
N HIS A 23 2.56 -5.43 3.12
CA HIS A 23 3.43 -4.55 2.34
C HIS A 23 4.76 -4.28 3.04
N GLU A 24 4.71 -3.82 4.29
CA GLU A 24 5.91 -3.55 5.10
C GLU A 24 6.73 -4.83 5.38
N ALA A 25 6.04 -5.94 5.67
CA ALA A 25 6.69 -7.24 5.83
C ALA A 25 7.39 -7.70 4.54
N ALA A 26 6.81 -7.43 3.37
CA ALA A 26 7.41 -7.75 2.08
C ALA A 26 8.70 -6.97 1.83
N HIS A 27 8.75 -5.68 2.18
CA HIS A 27 10.01 -4.92 2.14
C HIS A 27 11.09 -5.54 3.02
N GLY A 28 10.76 -5.84 4.28
CA GLY A 28 11.71 -6.44 5.22
C GLY A 28 12.18 -7.84 4.78
N TYR A 29 11.28 -8.64 4.20
CA TYR A 29 11.64 -9.96 3.66
C TYR A 29 12.54 -9.85 2.43
N ALA A 30 12.23 -8.95 1.49
CA ALA A 30 13.06 -8.70 0.32
C ALA A 30 14.44 -8.17 0.71
N ALA A 31 14.51 -7.24 1.67
CA ALA A 31 15.77 -6.69 2.18
C ALA A 31 16.67 -7.79 2.74
N ARG A 32 16.10 -8.71 3.54
CA ARG A 32 16.80 -9.89 4.06
C ARG A 32 17.36 -10.76 2.95
N LEU A 33 16.55 -11.09 1.94
CA LEU A 33 17.00 -11.93 0.82
C LEU A 33 18.14 -11.28 0.02
N LEU A 34 18.16 -9.94 -0.03
CA LEU A 34 19.15 -9.15 -0.75
C LEU A 34 20.39 -8.77 0.09
N GLY A 35 20.46 -9.22 1.35
CA GLY A 35 21.63 -9.12 2.22
C GLY A 35 21.47 -8.24 3.45
N ASP A 36 20.37 -7.50 3.59
CA ASP A 36 20.12 -6.64 4.75
C ASP A 36 19.26 -7.35 5.81
N ASN A 37 19.91 -7.82 6.87
CA ASN A 37 19.23 -8.47 7.99
C ASN A 37 18.72 -7.49 9.07
N THR A 38 18.85 -6.18 8.89
CA THR A 38 18.54 -5.16 9.92
C THR A 38 17.12 -5.31 10.46
N ALA A 39 16.11 -5.29 9.58
CA ALA A 39 14.71 -5.46 9.95
C ALA A 39 14.43 -6.79 10.65
N TYR A 40 15.10 -7.86 10.24
CA TYR A 40 14.91 -9.21 10.77
C TYR A 40 15.45 -9.34 12.19
N VAL A 41 16.69 -8.86 12.42
CA VAL A 41 17.33 -8.86 13.75
C VAL A 41 16.57 -7.96 14.73
N MET A 42 16.02 -6.84 14.27
CA MET A 42 15.16 -5.97 15.09
C MET A 42 13.76 -6.55 15.36
N GLY A 43 13.43 -7.73 14.83
CA GLY A 43 12.10 -8.34 14.97
C GLY A 43 10.98 -7.53 14.30
N ARG A 44 11.33 -6.68 13.33
CA ARG A 44 10.39 -5.80 12.61
C ARG A 44 9.75 -6.47 11.39
N VAL A 45 10.34 -7.54 10.86
CA VAL A 45 9.67 -8.40 9.87
C VAL A 45 8.62 -9.24 10.57
N SER A 46 7.37 -8.77 10.60
CA SER A 46 6.29 -9.42 11.33
C SER A 46 4.95 -9.26 10.64
N PHE A 47 4.13 -10.30 10.70
CA PHE A 47 2.72 -10.23 10.31
C PHE A 47 1.84 -9.56 11.37
N ASN A 48 2.40 -9.15 12.51
CA ASN A 48 1.66 -8.49 13.58
C ASN A 48 1.44 -7.01 13.25
N PRO A 49 0.18 -6.55 13.07
CA PRO A 49 -0.12 -5.15 12.79
C PRO A 49 0.38 -4.17 13.84
N MET A 50 0.36 -4.58 15.11
CA MET A 50 0.75 -3.73 16.23
C MET A 50 2.20 -3.26 16.14
N ARG A 51 3.06 -3.96 15.38
CA ARG A 51 4.47 -3.56 15.18
C ARG A 51 4.67 -2.46 14.14
N HIS A 52 3.64 -2.17 13.34
CA HIS A 52 3.67 -1.21 12.23
C HIS A 52 2.79 0.03 12.47
N ILE A 53 1.99 0.04 13.55
CA ILE A 53 1.19 1.20 13.94
C ILE A 53 2.11 2.26 14.56
N ASP A 54 2.04 3.47 14.01
CA ASP A 54 2.55 4.68 14.66
C ASP A 54 1.34 5.44 15.27
N PRO A 55 1.23 5.60 16.59
CA PRO A 55 0.09 6.30 17.20
C PRO A 55 -0.10 7.73 16.66
N LEU A 56 0.98 8.41 16.25
CA LEU A 56 0.89 9.74 15.65
C LEU A 56 0.44 9.63 14.19
N GLY A 57 1.16 8.83 13.39
CA GLY A 57 0.94 8.71 11.95
C GLY A 57 -0.35 7.98 11.56
N THR A 58 -0.76 6.98 12.33
CA THR A 58 -1.85 6.06 12.01
C THR A 58 -3.15 6.43 12.74
N ILE A 59 -3.10 7.23 13.81
CA ILE A 59 -4.29 7.63 14.59
C ILE A 59 -4.42 9.16 14.64
N ALA A 60 -3.42 9.87 15.17
CA ALA A 60 -3.56 11.31 15.40
C ALA A 60 -3.70 12.14 14.11
N ILE A 61 -2.90 11.85 13.07
CA ILE A 61 -2.95 12.58 11.80
C ILE A 61 -4.27 12.33 11.06
N PRO A 62 -4.74 11.08 10.85
CA PRO A 62 -6.04 10.83 10.23
C PRO A 62 -7.20 11.49 11.00
N LEU A 63 -7.15 11.45 12.33
CA LEU A 63 -8.20 12.04 13.18
C LEU A 63 -8.21 13.57 13.08
N ALA A 64 -7.03 14.21 13.11
CA ALA A 64 -6.91 15.65 12.90
C ALA A 64 -7.38 16.04 11.50
N MET A 65 -7.00 15.30 10.46
CA MET A 65 -7.48 15.56 9.09
C MET A 65 -8.99 15.38 8.98
N TYR A 66 -9.57 14.37 9.62
CA TYR A 66 -11.02 14.17 9.67
C TYR A 66 -11.73 15.40 10.26
N PHE A 67 -11.28 15.92 11.39
CA PHE A 67 -11.90 17.11 12.00
C PHE A 67 -11.65 18.41 11.22
N LEU A 68 -10.47 18.56 10.60
CA LEU A 68 -10.12 19.77 9.85
C LEU A 68 -10.74 19.82 8.45
N THR A 69 -10.99 18.67 7.83
CA THR A 69 -11.53 18.57 6.45
C THR A 69 -13.00 18.15 6.40
N GLY A 70 -13.66 18.00 7.56
CA GLY A 70 -15.04 17.51 7.63
C GLY A 70 -15.18 16.06 7.17
N GLY A 71 -14.12 15.26 7.33
CA GLY A 71 -14.06 13.87 6.91
C GLY A 71 -13.84 13.65 5.40
N ALA A 72 -13.61 14.71 4.63
CA ALA A 72 -13.32 14.60 3.20
C ALA A 72 -11.98 13.89 2.93
N PHE A 73 -11.05 13.91 3.89
CA PHE A 73 -9.72 13.38 3.70
C PHE A 73 -9.14 12.77 4.99
N LEU A 74 -8.73 11.50 4.93
CA LEU A 74 -7.93 10.85 5.98
C LEU A 74 -6.64 10.35 5.34
N PHE A 75 -5.52 10.92 5.77
CA PHE A 75 -4.19 10.46 5.42
C PHE A 75 -3.43 10.11 6.69
N GLY A 76 -2.73 8.99 6.66
CA GLY A 76 -1.89 8.53 7.75
C GLY A 76 -0.72 7.75 7.20
N TYR A 77 0.36 7.69 7.97
CA TYR A 77 1.51 6.85 7.64
C TYR A 77 1.69 5.78 8.72
N ALA A 78 2.14 4.60 8.29
CA ALA A 78 2.58 3.54 9.18
C ALA A 78 4.05 3.75 9.55
N LYS A 79 4.49 3.13 10.64
CA LYS A 79 5.92 3.11 10.99
C LYS A 79 6.64 2.17 10.01
N PRO A 80 7.51 2.69 9.13
CA PRO A 80 8.12 1.87 8.09
C PRO A 80 9.13 0.88 8.68
N VAL A 81 9.30 -0.25 8.01
CA VAL A 81 10.32 -1.24 8.37
C VAL A 81 11.71 -0.68 8.07
N PRO A 82 12.66 -0.72 9.04
CA PRO A 82 13.99 -0.16 8.83
C PRO A 82 14.78 -1.03 7.84
N VAL A 83 15.06 -0.47 6.66
CA VAL A 83 15.93 -1.09 5.65
C VAL A 83 17.23 -0.30 5.57
N SER A 84 18.35 -0.98 5.85
CA SER A 84 19.69 -0.44 5.65
C SER A 84 20.16 -0.77 4.23
N PHE A 85 19.90 0.16 3.30
CA PHE A 85 20.28 -0.02 1.89
C PHE A 85 21.79 -0.18 1.67
N GLY A 86 22.63 0.29 2.60
CA GLY A 86 24.08 0.10 2.57
C GLY A 86 24.52 -1.34 2.83
N ASN A 87 23.68 -2.17 3.47
CA ASN A 87 23.98 -3.58 3.75
C ASN A 87 23.59 -4.52 2.61
N LEU A 88 22.90 -4.02 1.57
CA LEU A 88 22.48 -4.83 0.43
C LEU A 88 23.68 -5.24 -0.41
N ARG A 89 23.68 -6.48 -0.92
CA ARG A 89 24.75 -7.02 -1.79
C ARG A 89 25.01 -6.14 -3.01
N ASN A 90 23.95 -5.55 -3.56
CA ASN A 90 24.02 -4.53 -4.58
C ASN A 90 23.07 -3.38 -4.17
N PRO A 91 23.57 -2.27 -3.61
CA PRO A 91 22.70 -1.22 -3.06
C PRO A 91 21.73 -0.62 -4.08
N ARG A 92 22.16 -0.47 -5.33
CA ARG A 92 21.35 0.14 -6.39
C ARG A 92 20.20 -0.77 -6.82
N TRP A 93 20.52 -1.98 -7.27
CA TRP A 93 19.50 -2.92 -7.75
C TRP A 93 18.74 -3.58 -6.59
N GLY A 94 19.39 -3.79 -5.46
CA GLY A 94 18.74 -4.26 -4.25
C GLY A 94 17.68 -3.28 -3.76
N SER A 95 17.97 -1.98 -3.73
CA SER A 95 16.99 -0.96 -3.36
C SER A 95 15.75 -0.98 -4.27
N LEU A 96 15.95 -1.16 -5.58
CA LEU A 96 14.86 -1.31 -6.54
C LEU A 96 13.96 -2.51 -6.23
N TRP A 97 14.56 -3.69 -5.99
CA TRP A 97 13.79 -4.91 -5.70
C TRP A 97 13.10 -4.85 -4.34
N VAL A 98 13.73 -4.25 -3.33
CA VAL A 98 13.08 -4.01 -2.04
C VAL A 98 11.89 -3.08 -2.23
N ALA A 99 12.06 -1.95 -2.92
CA ALA A 99 10.98 -0.99 -3.14
C ALA A 99 9.82 -1.58 -3.95
N LEU A 100 10.08 -2.46 -4.92
CA LEU A 100 9.03 -3.16 -5.66
C LEU A 100 8.29 -4.23 -4.83
N ALA A 101 8.91 -4.78 -3.78
CA ALA A 101 8.33 -5.88 -3.02
C ALA A 101 7.02 -5.50 -2.31
N GLY A 102 6.93 -4.28 -1.76
CA GLY A 102 5.72 -3.76 -1.12
C GLY A 102 4.53 -3.68 -2.09
N PRO A 103 4.62 -2.86 -3.16
CA PRO A 103 3.55 -2.77 -4.17
C PRO A 103 3.19 -4.12 -4.80
N ALA A 104 4.19 -4.97 -5.09
CA ALA A 104 3.94 -6.32 -5.61
C ALA A 104 3.12 -7.16 -4.62
N CYS A 105 3.41 -7.08 -3.32
CA CYS A 105 2.62 -7.73 -2.29
C CYS A 105 1.18 -7.23 -2.27
N ASN A 106 0.94 -5.92 -2.40
CA ASN A 106 -0.42 -5.41 -2.49
C ASN A 106 -1.17 -5.93 -3.71
N PHE A 107 -0.56 -6.00 -4.89
CA PHE A 107 -1.24 -6.58 -6.06
C PHE A 107 -1.59 -8.07 -5.85
N VAL A 108 -0.72 -8.84 -5.20
CA VAL A 108 -1.03 -10.23 -4.81
C VAL A 108 -2.19 -10.27 -3.81
N GLN A 109 -2.20 -9.40 -2.80
CA GLN A 109 -3.31 -9.31 -1.84
C GLN A 109 -4.62 -8.92 -2.54
N ALA A 110 -4.59 -7.99 -3.50
CA ALA A 110 -5.76 -7.60 -4.27
C ALA A 110 -6.34 -8.80 -5.06
N LEU A 111 -5.48 -9.65 -5.64
CA LEU A 111 -5.91 -10.88 -6.29
C LEU A 111 -6.56 -11.86 -5.29
N VAL A 112 -5.95 -12.05 -4.11
CA VAL A 112 -6.52 -12.91 -3.06
C VAL A 112 -7.89 -12.41 -2.61
N TRP A 113 -8.03 -11.10 -2.38
CA TRP A 113 -9.34 -10.51 -2.05
C TRP A 113 -10.35 -10.63 -3.19
N GLY A 114 -9.92 -10.51 -4.44
CA GLY A 114 -10.78 -10.72 -5.60
C GLY A 114 -11.25 -12.16 -5.72
N LEU A 115 -10.39 -13.15 -5.45
CA LEU A 115 -10.81 -14.56 -5.38
C LEU A 115 -11.87 -14.78 -4.29
N LEU A 116 -11.73 -14.13 -3.13
CA LEU A 116 -12.74 -14.21 -2.07
C LEU A 116 -14.11 -13.69 -2.51
N THR A 117 -14.17 -12.69 -3.41
CA THR A 117 -15.47 -12.22 -3.95
C THR A 117 -16.19 -13.28 -4.80
N LEU A 118 -15.47 -14.24 -5.38
CA LEU A 118 -16.05 -15.34 -6.15
C LEU A 118 -16.37 -16.55 -5.26
N VAL A 119 -15.46 -16.88 -4.33
CA VAL A 119 -15.58 -18.07 -3.48
C VAL A 119 -16.68 -17.91 -2.45
N LEU A 120 -16.86 -16.73 -1.84
CA LEU A 120 -17.85 -16.53 -0.77
C LEU A 120 -19.29 -16.90 -1.22
N PRO A 121 -19.82 -16.38 -2.34
CA PRO A 121 -21.12 -16.82 -2.84
C PRO A 121 -21.14 -18.31 -3.22
N ALA A 122 -20.07 -18.82 -3.82
CA ALA A 122 -19.99 -20.21 -4.28
C ALA A 122 -20.08 -21.24 -3.15
N VAL A 123 -19.61 -20.89 -1.94
CA VAL A 123 -19.74 -21.75 -0.75
C VAL A 123 -21.01 -21.47 0.07
N GLY A 124 -21.93 -20.68 -0.47
CA GLY A 124 -23.21 -20.34 0.18
C GLY A 124 -23.13 -19.25 1.24
N VAL A 125 -22.04 -18.47 1.29
CA VAL A 125 -21.94 -17.28 2.17
C VAL A 125 -22.50 -16.08 1.43
N ASP A 126 -23.79 -15.82 1.62
CA ASP A 126 -24.52 -14.69 1.02
C ASP A 126 -24.72 -13.53 2.02
N GLU A 127 -23.65 -13.20 2.74
CA GLU A 127 -23.65 -12.10 3.72
C GLU A 127 -23.02 -10.84 3.11
N PRO A 128 -23.77 -9.73 2.96
CA PRO A 128 -23.28 -8.51 2.31
C PRO A 128 -22.02 -7.93 2.95
N PHE A 129 -21.80 -8.20 4.24
CA PHE A 129 -20.63 -7.75 4.97
C PHE A 129 -19.32 -8.32 4.41
N PHE A 130 -19.24 -9.64 4.19
CA PHE A 130 -18.01 -10.29 3.72
C PHE A 130 -17.71 -9.94 2.26
N THR A 131 -18.74 -9.85 1.41
CA THR A 131 -18.59 -9.41 0.02
C THR A 131 -18.09 -7.97 -0.06
N ARG A 132 -18.65 -7.05 0.76
CA ARG A 132 -18.16 -5.66 0.85
C ARG A 132 -16.73 -5.60 1.38
N MET A 133 -16.37 -6.43 2.35
CA MET A 133 -15.01 -6.51 2.89
C MET A 133 -14.02 -7.00 1.83
N ALA A 134 -14.38 -8.00 1.04
CA ALA A 134 -13.53 -8.50 -0.04
C ALA A 134 -13.33 -7.43 -1.13
N LEU A 135 -14.40 -6.75 -1.55
CA LEU A 135 -14.30 -5.62 -2.48
C LEU A 135 -13.45 -4.47 -1.92
N ALA A 136 -13.62 -4.14 -0.63
CA ALA A 136 -12.79 -3.15 0.06
C ALA A 136 -11.32 -3.59 0.14
N GLY A 137 -11.04 -4.89 0.25
CA GLY A 137 -9.70 -5.43 0.21
C GLY A 137 -9.04 -5.34 -1.15
N VAL A 138 -9.78 -5.57 -2.23
CA VAL A 138 -9.29 -5.30 -3.59
C VAL A 138 -8.95 -3.82 -3.73
N SER A 139 -9.88 -2.94 -3.36
CA SER A 139 -9.73 -1.49 -3.53
C SER A 139 -8.56 -0.92 -2.73
N ALA A 140 -8.46 -1.26 -1.44
CA ALA A 140 -7.42 -0.78 -0.56
C ALA A 140 -6.02 -1.19 -1.04
N ASN A 141 -5.86 -2.44 -1.49
CA ASN A 141 -4.57 -2.93 -1.96
C ASN A 141 -4.19 -2.31 -3.32
N LEU A 142 -5.12 -2.19 -4.27
CA LEU A 142 -4.85 -1.50 -5.53
C LEU A 142 -4.45 -0.04 -5.30
N VAL A 143 -5.19 0.68 -4.46
CA VAL A 143 -4.89 2.09 -4.15
C VAL A 143 -3.53 2.21 -3.47
N LEU A 144 -3.24 1.39 -2.46
CA LEU A 144 -1.97 1.43 -1.73
C LEU A 144 -0.78 1.07 -2.64
N GLY A 145 -0.92 0.02 -3.46
CA GLY A 145 0.11 -0.39 -4.41
C GLY A 145 0.38 0.67 -5.48
N VAL A 146 -0.67 1.22 -6.10
CA VAL A 146 -0.54 2.27 -7.13
C VAL A 146 -0.01 3.58 -6.56
N LEU A 147 -0.43 3.95 -5.34
CA LEU A 147 0.10 5.13 -4.65
C LEU A 147 1.60 4.97 -4.40
N ASN A 148 2.01 3.82 -3.86
CA ASN A 148 3.42 3.56 -3.61
C ASN A 148 4.27 3.44 -4.88
N LEU A 149 3.67 3.16 -6.05
CA LEU A 149 4.38 3.24 -7.33
C LEU A 149 4.57 4.67 -7.87
N PHE A 150 3.99 5.69 -7.24
CA PHE A 150 4.17 7.08 -7.68
C PHE A 150 5.66 7.47 -7.61
N PRO A 151 6.25 8.05 -8.67
CA PRO A 151 7.70 8.28 -8.80
C PRO A 151 8.18 9.51 -8.00
N LEU A 152 7.88 9.55 -6.70
CA LEU A 152 8.23 10.63 -5.81
C LEU A 152 8.65 10.09 -4.43
N PRO A 153 9.87 10.37 -3.96
CA PRO A 153 10.23 10.10 -2.56
C PRO A 153 9.29 10.85 -1.60
N PRO A 154 8.92 10.30 -0.44
CA PRO A 154 9.43 9.08 0.18
C PRO A 154 8.76 7.76 -0.29
N LEU A 155 7.84 7.80 -1.27
CA LEU A 155 7.15 6.60 -1.76
C LEU A 155 8.12 5.64 -2.47
N ASP A 156 7.75 4.36 -2.55
CA ASP A 156 8.57 3.31 -3.15
C ASP A 156 8.95 3.60 -4.62
N GLY A 157 8.02 4.16 -5.40
CA GLY A 157 8.20 4.55 -6.79
C GLY A 157 9.31 5.59 -6.95
N GLY A 158 9.48 6.48 -5.97
CA GLY A 158 10.60 7.39 -5.91
C GLY A 158 11.95 6.68 -5.77
N ARG A 159 11.99 5.60 -4.97
CA ARG A 159 13.20 4.78 -4.78
C ARG A 159 13.49 3.91 -6.00
N ILE A 160 12.45 3.35 -6.63
CA ILE A 160 12.54 2.64 -7.91
C ILE A 160 13.13 3.57 -8.97
N LEU A 161 12.58 4.79 -9.10
CA LEU A 161 13.09 5.78 -10.03
C LEU A 161 14.54 6.18 -9.71
N ALA A 162 14.87 6.42 -8.43
CA ALA A 162 16.23 6.76 -8.00
C ALA A 162 17.24 5.65 -8.32
N ALA A 163 16.84 4.38 -8.26
CA ALA A 163 17.69 3.25 -8.63
C ALA A 163 17.89 3.13 -10.15
N LEU A 164 16.88 3.47 -10.95
CA LEU A 164 16.97 3.44 -12.41
C LEU A 164 17.79 4.62 -12.96
N LEU A 165 17.71 5.79 -12.33
CA LEU A 165 18.41 7.00 -12.75
C LEU A 165 19.93 6.92 -12.58
N PRO A 166 20.73 7.62 -13.42
CA PRO A 166 22.16 7.78 -13.17
C PRO A 166 22.43 8.55 -11.87
N THR A 167 23.63 8.38 -11.30
CA THR A 167 23.96 8.82 -9.94
C THR A 167 23.65 10.30 -9.67
N ARG A 168 23.91 11.19 -10.64
CA ARG A 168 23.64 12.63 -10.48
C ARG A 168 22.15 12.92 -10.34
N GLN A 169 21.32 12.33 -11.20
CA GLN A 169 19.86 12.51 -11.14
C GLN A 169 19.27 11.81 -9.92
N SER A 170 19.80 10.65 -9.53
CA SER A 170 19.40 9.92 -8.31
C SER A 170 19.60 10.79 -7.07
N ILE A 171 20.79 11.40 -6.91
CA ILE A 171 21.07 12.34 -5.81
C ILE A 171 20.13 13.55 -5.86
N ALA A 172 19.87 14.11 -7.05
CA ALA A 172 18.97 15.24 -7.19
C ALA A 172 17.53 14.89 -6.76
N LEU A 173 17.03 13.70 -7.14
CA LEU A 173 15.72 13.21 -6.74
C LEU A 173 15.62 12.97 -5.23
N SER A 174 16.65 12.35 -4.61
CA SER A 174 16.68 12.11 -3.17
C SER A 174 16.65 13.39 -2.33
N ARG A 175 17.09 14.54 -2.87
CA ARG A 175 16.97 15.84 -2.17
C ARG A 175 15.52 16.30 -1.98
N ILE A 176 14.57 15.74 -2.74
CA ILE A 176 13.15 16.07 -2.65
C ILE A 176 12.47 15.32 -1.48
N GLU A 177 13.06 14.22 -0.99
CA GLU A 177 12.48 13.35 0.04
C GLU A 177 11.92 14.09 1.28
N PRO A 178 12.57 15.12 1.85
CA PRO A 178 12.02 15.86 3.00
C PRO A 178 10.72 16.61 2.69
N TYR A 179 10.52 17.04 1.44
CA TYR A 179 9.32 17.74 0.99
C TYR A 179 8.27 16.79 0.41
N GLY A 180 8.64 15.53 0.19
CA GLY A 180 7.82 14.54 -0.50
C GLY A 180 6.43 14.37 0.10
N PHE A 181 6.33 14.29 1.42
CA PHE A 181 5.04 14.20 2.11
C PHE A 181 4.12 15.39 1.79
N ILE A 182 4.66 16.61 1.83
CA ILE A 182 3.90 17.84 1.53
C ILE A 182 3.48 17.85 0.06
N ILE A 183 4.37 17.46 -0.85
CA ILE A 183 4.07 17.38 -2.29
C ILE A 183 2.94 16.38 -2.54
N VAL A 184 3.00 15.17 -1.97
CA VAL A 184 1.92 14.18 -2.09
C VAL A 184 0.61 14.74 -1.55
N LEU A 185 0.64 15.37 -0.37
CA LEU A 185 -0.55 15.95 0.23
C LEU A 185 -1.19 17.01 -0.67
N VAL A 186 -0.40 17.93 -1.23
CA VAL A 186 -0.89 18.95 -2.16
C VAL A 186 -1.44 18.32 -3.45
N LEU A 187 -0.76 17.33 -4.02
CA LEU A 187 -1.22 16.66 -5.23
C LEU A 187 -2.51 15.87 -5.02
N VAL A 188 -2.71 15.31 -3.83
CA VAL A 188 -3.96 14.61 -3.49
C VAL A 188 -5.10 15.59 -3.23
N THR A 189 -4.87 16.66 -2.45
CA THR A 189 -5.92 17.65 -2.14
C THR A 189 -6.36 18.46 -3.35
N THR A 190 -5.44 18.76 -4.28
CA THR A 190 -5.77 19.36 -5.59
C THR A 190 -6.43 18.38 -6.56
N GLY A 191 -6.47 17.08 -6.23
CA GLY A 191 -7.03 16.03 -7.07
C GLY A 191 -6.15 15.63 -8.26
N VAL A 192 -4.97 16.22 -8.41
CA VAL A 192 -4.04 15.91 -9.52
C VAL A 192 -3.56 14.47 -9.42
N LEU A 193 -3.07 14.04 -8.26
CA LEU A 193 -2.64 12.65 -8.04
C LEU A 193 -3.81 11.68 -8.25
N THR A 194 -4.97 12.03 -7.71
CA THR A 194 -6.15 11.17 -7.77
C THR A 194 -6.64 10.96 -9.19
N ASN A 195 -6.78 12.04 -9.98
CA ASN A 195 -7.40 11.96 -11.30
C ASN A 195 -6.45 11.49 -12.38
N PHE A 196 -5.17 11.87 -12.33
CA PHE A 196 -4.21 11.57 -13.39
C PHE A 196 -3.33 10.34 -13.11
N TRP A 197 -3.19 9.93 -11.85
CA TRP A 197 -2.37 8.78 -11.49
C TRP A 197 -3.20 7.64 -10.88
N LEU A 198 -3.87 7.88 -9.75
CA LEU A 198 -4.53 6.82 -9.00
C LEU A 198 -5.70 6.21 -9.78
N ARG A 199 -6.70 7.01 -10.19
CA ARG A 199 -7.90 6.51 -10.89
C ARG A 199 -7.57 5.69 -12.15
N PRO A 200 -6.77 6.17 -13.11
CA PRO A 200 -6.51 5.40 -14.32
C PRO A 200 -5.77 4.09 -14.02
N LEU A 201 -4.75 4.12 -13.17
CA LEU A 201 -3.96 2.93 -12.86
C LEU A 201 -4.71 1.92 -11.99
N VAL A 202 -5.53 2.40 -11.04
CA VAL A 202 -6.43 1.53 -10.26
C VAL A 202 -7.49 0.90 -11.15
N ASN A 203 -8.06 1.65 -12.11
CA ASN A 203 -9.01 1.09 -13.08
C ASN A 203 -8.36 0.02 -13.97
N VAL A 204 -7.13 0.24 -14.42
CA VAL A 204 -6.34 -0.78 -15.12
C VAL A 204 -6.12 -1.99 -14.21
N GLY A 205 -5.77 -1.78 -12.93
CA GLY A 205 -5.64 -2.84 -11.94
C GLY A 205 -6.92 -3.67 -11.79
N TYR A 206 -8.08 -3.03 -11.71
CA TYR A 206 -9.37 -3.71 -11.71
C TYR A 206 -9.63 -4.49 -13.00
N ALA A 207 -9.31 -3.91 -14.17
CA ALA A 207 -9.48 -4.59 -15.45
C ALA A 207 -8.57 -5.82 -15.59
N VAL A 208 -7.34 -5.73 -15.08
CA VAL A 208 -6.41 -6.86 -15.05
C VAL A 208 -6.91 -7.94 -14.09
N LEU A 209 -7.32 -7.56 -12.88
CA LEU A 209 -7.88 -8.52 -11.92
C LEU A 209 -9.14 -9.18 -12.46
N SER A 210 -10.07 -8.42 -13.06
CA SER A 210 -11.28 -8.99 -13.63
C SER A 210 -10.98 -9.91 -14.82
N ALA A 211 -10.00 -9.59 -15.66
CA ALA A 211 -9.56 -10.47 -16.74
C ALA A 211 -8.93 -11.77 -16.21
N ILE A 212 -8.18 -11.70 -15.11
CA ILE A 212 -7.60 -12.89 -14.45
C ILE A 212 -8.69 -13.73 -13.78
N LEU A 213 -9.69 -13.09 -13.16
CA LEU A 213 -10.70 -13.74 -12.34
C LEU A 213 -11.92 -14.22 -13.13
N SER A 214 -12.23 -13.64 -14.30
CA SER A 214 -13.41 -13.99 -15.09
C SER A 214 -13.47 -15.47 -15.52
N PRO A 215 -12.37 -16.17 -15.83
CA PRO A 215 -12.43 -17.60 -16.13
C PRO A 215 -12.82 -18.44 -14.89
N PHE A 216 -12.46 -17.96 -13.69
CA PHE A 216 -12.83 -18.64 -12.44
C PHE A 216 -14.29 -18.37 -12.06
N ALA A 217 -14.83 -17.22 -12.45
CA ALA A 217 -16.25 -16.94 -12.25
C ALA A 217 -17.16 -17.91 -13.01
N SER A 218 -16.70 -18.48 -14.13
CA SER A 218 -17.45 -19.52 -14.86
C SER A 218 -17.34 -20.93 -14.27
N LEU A 219 -16.55 -21.14 -13.21
CA LEU A 219 -16.40 -22.44 -12.54
C LEU A 219 -17.42 -22.67 -11.41
N PHE A 220 -18.16 -21.63 -11.04
CA PHE A 220 -19.15 -21.63 -9.97
C PHE A 220 -20.51 -21.22 -10.54
#